data_AF-A0A8H6EGZ1-F1
#
_entry.id   AF-A0A8H6EGZ1-F1
#
_cell.length_a   1.000
_cell.length_b   1.000
_cell.length_c   1.000
_cell.angle_alpha   90.00
_cell.angle_beta   90.00
_cell.angle_gamma   90.00
#
_symmetry.space_group_name_H-M   'P 1'
#
loop_
_entity.id
_entity.type
_entity.pdbx_description
1 polymer ?
#
loop_
_entity_poly.entity_id
_entity_poly.type
_entity_poly.pdbx_seq_one_letter_code
_entity_poly.pdbx_strand_id
1 'polypeptide(L)'
;MASLNDQLKSRSEFHTLHKNAVDAELAQTDSNDSTPFWQQARLLTRNIASRYTQTRRTHPIELHEYDLREPWYLCVQGAKLTAAEHPAQDRLVSQVLHTREVGVLSRRSGDAKGEERKDAHEIEMERASTSDGNIWSDLPFLVEEIQAAWTLSPSVPTFQRHDLSAFIA
;
A
#
# COMPACT_ATOMS: atom_id res chain seq x y z
N MET A 1 -19.83 14.29 -13.89
CA MET A 1 -18.56 13.61 -13.56
C MET A 1 -18.02 14.29 -12.32
N ALA A 2 -17.64 13.53 -11.28
CA ALA A 2 -17.00 14.10 -10.09
C ALA A 2 -15.66 14.73 -10.49
N SER A 3 -15.28 15.85 -9.87
CA SER A 3 -13.97 16.46 -10.13
C SER A 3 -12.85 15.59 -9.54
N LEU A 4 -11.61 15.77 -10.01
CA LEU A 4 -10.45 15.08 -9.44
C LEU A 4 -10.33 15.36 -7.92
N ASN A 5 -10.61 16.60 -7.50
CA ASN A 5 -10.59 16.97 -6.09
C ASN A 5 -11.65 16.22 -5.27
N ASP A 6 -12.86 16.03 -5.82
CA ASP A 6 -13.91 15.24 -5.15
C ASP A 6 -13.49 13.78 -5.02
N GLN A 7 -12.83 13.22 -6.03
CA GLN A 7 -12.32 11.85 -6.01
C GLN A 7 -11.17 11.70 -5.00
N LEU A 8 -10.22 12.63 -4.96
CA LEU A 8 -9.13 12.64 -3.98
C LEU A 8 -9.66 12.77 -2.55
N LYS A 9 -10.65 13.64 -2.34
CA LYS A 9 -11.32 13.77 -1.03
C LYS A 9 -11.99 12.47 -0.62
N SER A 10 -12.75 11.85 -1.53
CA SER A 10 -13.39 10.56 -1.27
C SER A 10 -12.39 9.45 -0.95
N ARG A 11 -11.22 9.43 -1.62
CA ARG A 11 -10.12 8.49 -1.34
C ARG A 11 -9.50 8.72 0.04
N SER A 12 -9.28 9.97 0.41
CA SER A 12 -8.78 10.34 1.75
C SER A 12 -9.76 9.93 2.86
N GLU A 13 -11.06 10.15 2.66
CA GLU A 13 -12.12 9.71 3.58
C GLU A 13 -12.15 8.18 3.70
N PHE A 14 -12.08 7.46 2.57
CA PHE A 14 -11.99 6.00 2.58
C PHE A 14 -10.76 5.50 3.34
N HIS A 15 -9.58 6.09 3.08
CA HIS A 15 -8.34 5.75 3.78
C HIS A 15 -8.48 5.90 5.30
N THR A 16 -9.11 6.99 5.75
CA THR A 16 -9.38 7.23 7.18
C THR A 16 -10.33 6.19 7.77
N LEU A 17 -11.43 5.89 7.06
CA LEU A 17 -12.39 4.87 7.49
C LEU A 17 -11.76 3.48 7.56
N HIS A 18 -10.90 3.14 6.59
CA HIS A 18 -10.17 1.88 6.59
C HIS A 18 -9.22 1.77 7.78
N LYS A 19 -8.42 2.80 8.08
CA LYS A 19 -7.54 2.80 9.27
C LYS A 19 -8.33 2.60 10.56
N ASN A 20 -9.44 3.32 10.72
CA ASN A 20 -10.31 3.18 11.88
C ASN A 20 -10.93 1.77 11.99
N ALA A 21 -11.32 1.17 10.86
CA ALA A 21 -11.88 -0.17 10.84
C ALA A 21 -10.83 -1.22 11.24
N VAL A 22 -9.62 -1.11 10.70
CA VAL A 22 -8.48 -1.95 11.09
C VAL A 22 -8.23 -1.81 12.59
N ASP A 23 -8.08 -0.59 13.11
CA ASP A 23 -7.82 -0.34 14.53
C ASP A 23 -8.92 -0.90 15.44
N ALA A 24 -10.19 -0.80 15.03
CA ALA A 24 -11.31 -1.38 15.75
C ALA A 24 -11.31 -2.92 15.76
N GLU A 25 -10.84 -3.55 14.67
CA GLU A 25 -10.62 -5.00 14.60
C GLU A 25 -9.45 -5.42 15.49
N LEU A 26 -8.38 -4.61 15.55
CA LEU A 26 -7.25 -4.85 16.46
C LEU A 26 -7.66 -4.82 17.93
N ALA A 27 -8.49 -3.86 18.32
CA ALA A 27 -8.95 -3.72 19.70
C ALA A 27 -9.74 -4.94 20.20
N GLN A 28 -10.22 -5.79 19.29
CA GLN A 28 -11.01 -6.99 19.59
C GLN A 28 -10.19 -8.29 19.43
N THR A 29 -9.00 -8.22 18.86
CA THR A 29 -8.20 -9.40 18.49
C THR A 29 -7.07 -9.62 19.49
N ASP A 30 -7.22 -10.60 20.39
CA ASP A 30 -6.18 -11.05 21.33
C ASP A 30 -5.17 -12.04 20.70
N SER A 31 -5.23 -12.22 19.37
CA SER A 31 -4.45 -13.25 18.66
C SER A 31 -3.07 -12.73 18.26
N ASN A 32 -2.04 -13.47 18.65
CA ASN A 32 -0.63 -13.23 18.30
C ASN A 32 -0.28 -13.66 16.84
N ASP A 33 -1.25 -13.57 15.93
CA ASP A 33 -1.13 -14.08 14.56
C ASP A 33 -1.30 -12.96 13.53
N SER A 34 -0.24 -12.65 12.79
CA SER A 34 -0.27 -11.67 11.70
C SER A 34 -0.94 -12.17 10.42
N THR A 35 -1.40 -13.43 10.40
CA THR A 35 -1.94 -14.08 9.20
C THR A 35 -2.99 -13.25 8.45
N PRO A 36 -4.00 -12.63 9.09
CA PRO A 36 -4.95 -11.80 8.35
C PRO A 36 -4.28 -10.57 7.71
N PHE A 37 -3.33 -9.93 8.38
CA PHE A 37 -2.72 -8.68 7.91
C PHE A 37 -1.85 -8.85 6.67
N TRP A 38 -0.93 -9.83 6.66
CA TRP A 38 -0.06 -10.01 5.49
C TRP A 38 -0.87 -10.47 4.26
N GLN A 39 -1.91 -11.28 4.47
CA GLN A 39 -2.80 -11.73 3.39
C GLN A 39 -3.59 -10.57 2.81
N GLN A 40 -4.18 -9.73 3.67
CA GLN A 40 -4.89 -8.53 3.23
C GLN A 40 -3.94 -7.55 2.53
N ALA A 41 -2.74 -7.30 3.07
CA ALA A 41 -1.73 -6.47 2.40
C ALA A 41 -1.39 -7.00 1.01
N ARG A 42 -1.19 -8.33 0.87
CA ARG A 42 -0.95 -8.97 -0.44
C ARG A 42 -2.12 -8.80 -1.41
N LEU A 43 -3.35 -8.92 -0.93
CA LEU A 43 -4.55 -8.72 -1.75
C LEU A 43 -4.66 -7.26 -2.21
N LEU A 44 -4.41 -6.30 -1.33
CA LEU A 44 -4.41 -4.88 -1.68
C LEU A 44 -3.33 -4.54 -2.71
N THR A 45 -2.10 -5.00 -2.53
CA THR A 45 -1.02 -4.84 -3.52
C THR A 45 -1.45 -5.33 -4.91
N ARG A 46 -2.04 -6.53 -4.99
CA ARG A 46 -2.54 -7.11 -6.25
C ARG A 46 -3.69 -6.29 -6.84
N ASN A 47 -4.64 -5.87 -6.01
CA ASN A 47 -5.78 -5.08 -6.45
C ASN A 47 -5.35 -3.70 -6.98
N ILE A 48 -4.42 -3.04 -6.31
CA ILE A 48 -3.86 -1.75 -6.75
C ILE A 48 -3.14 -1.92 -8.08
N ALA A 49 -2.29 -2.94 -8.21
CA ALA A 49 -1.59 -3.22 -9.47
C ALA A 49 -2.56 -3.53 -10.63
N SER A 50 -3.58 -4.33 -10.36
CA SER A 50 -4.64 -4.65 -11.32
C SER A 50 -5.43 -3.40 -11.73
N ARG A 51 -5.80 -2.54 -10.76
CA ARG A 51 -6.53 -1.31 -11.06
C ARG A 51 -5.69 -0.38 -11.92
N TYR A 52 -4.43 -0.14 -11.54
CA TYR A 52 -3.54 0.77 -12.28
C TYR A 52 -3.34 0.33 -13.74
N THR A 53 -3.15 -0.96 -13.98
CA THR A 53 -2.96 -1.52 -15.33
C THR A 53 -4.23 -1.48 -16.17
N GLN A 54 -5.41 -1.62 -15.54
CA GLN A 54 -6.71 -1.63 -16.24
C GLN A 54 -7.27 -0.22 -16.53
N THR A 55 -7.00 0.77 -15.68
CA THR A 55 -7.69 2.08 -15.76
C THR A 55 -7.23 2.99 -16.90
N ARG A 56 -6.18 2.65 -17.68
CA ARG A 56 -5.58 3.54 -18.69
C ARG A 56 -5.37 4.96 -18.12
N ARG A 57 -5.31 6.01 -18.95
CA ARG A 57 -5.17 7.41 -18.49
C ARG A 57 -6.41 7.99 -17.77
N THR A 58 -7.47 7.21 -17.54
CA THR A 58 -8.69 7.75 -16.89
C THR A 58 -8.51 8.01 -15.40
N HIS A 59 -7.49 7.39 -14.78
CA HIS A 59 -7.18 7.56 -13.36
C HIS A 59 -5.75 8.09 -13.21
N PRO A 60 -5.59 9.33 -12.70
CA PRO A 60 -4.29 9.90 -12.41
C PRO A 60 -3.65 9.21 -11.20
N ILE A 61 -2.32 9.29 -11.09
CA ILE A 61 -1.53 8.50 -10.12
C ILE A 61 -1.85 8.88 -8.68
N GLU A 62 -2.23 10.14 -8.45
CA GLU A 62 -2.62 10.73 -7.18
C GLU A 62 -3.80 10.00 -6.53
N LEU A 63 -4.69 9.39 -7.33
CA LEU A 63 -5.77 8.55 -6.80
C LEU A 63 -5.26 7.23 -6.22
N HIS A 64 -4.17 6.69 -6.77
CA HIS A 64 -3.50 5.50 -6.26
C HIS A 64 -2.61 5.82 -5.05
N GLU A 65 -2.16 7.07 -4.94
CA GLU A 65 -1.63 7.76 -3.75
C GLU A 65 -2.05 7.14 -2.41
N TYR A 66 -3.35 7.30 -2.14
CA TYR A 66 -3.99 6.87 -0.89
C TYR A 66 -4.07 5.36 -0.74
N ASP A 67 -4.34 4.65 -1.84
CA ASP A 67 -4.46 3.20 -1.80
C ASP A 67 -3.10 2.54 -1.47
N LEU A 68 -1.97 3.13 -1.93
CA LEU A 68 -0.62 2.60 -1.71
C LEU A 68 -0.17 2.63 -0.24
N ARG A 69 -0.79 3.48 0.59
CA ARG A 69 -0.50 3.54 2.02
C ARG A 69 -1.14 2.38 2.79
N GLU A 70 -2.22 1.80 2.27
CA GLU A 70 -3.02 0.79 2.97
C GLU A 70 -2.26 -0.52 3.25
N PRO A 71 -1.50 -1.12 2.29
CA PRO A 71 -0.71 -2.30 2.58
C PRO A 71 0.34 -2.08 3.69
N TRP A 72 0.96 -0.90 3.72
CA TRP A 72 1.97 -0.56 4.73
C TRP A 72 1.35 -0.39 6.10
N TYR A 73 0.20 0.26 6.17
CA TYR A 73 -0.57 0.37 7.40
C TYR A 73 -0.87 -1.01 8.00
N LEU A 74 -1.36 -1.95 7.17
CA LEU A 74 -1.63 -3.32 7.61
C LEU A 74 -0.37 -4.04 8.09
N CYS A 75 0.76 -3.87 7.40
CA CYS A 75 2.03 -4.47 7.83
C CYS A 75 2.47 -3.94 9.20
N VAL A 76 2.38 -2.62 9.40
CA VAL A 76 2.74 -1.95 10.67
C VAL A 76 1.81 -2.38 11.81
N GLN A 77 0.51 -2.50 11.55
CA GLN A 77 -0.45 -2.96 12.56
C GLN A 77 -0.25 -4.44 12.90
N GLY A 78 -0.02 -5.29 11.89
CA GLY A 78 0.34 -6.69 12.11
C GLY A 78 1.62 -6.83 12.94
N ALA A 79 2.62 -5.97 12.67
CA ALA A 79 3.89 -5.96 13.39
C ALA A 79 3.75 -5.57 14.86
N LYS A 80 2.84 -4.65 15.19
CA LYS A 80 2.55 -4.27 16.59
C LYS A 80 1.92 -5.38 17.41
N LEU A 81 1.22 -6.32 16.78
CA LEU A 81 0.45 -7.37 17.45
C LEU A 81 1.13 -8.73 17.46
N THR A 82 2.19 -8.88 16.68
CA THR A 82 2.93 -10.13 16.57
C THR A 82 4.13 -10.06 17.47
N ALA A 83 4.24 -10.96 18.43
CA ALA A 83 5.38 -11.01 19.33
C ALA A 83 6.69 -11.01 18.52
N ALA A 84 7.67 -10.23 18.94
CA ALA A 84 8.95 -10.06 18.27
C ALA A 84 9.65 -11.38 17.89
N GLU A 85 9.51 -12.42 18.71
CA GLU A 85 10.14 -13.73 18.49
C GLU A 85 9.30 -14.67 17.60
N HIS A 86 8.08 -14.27 17.25
CA HIS A 86 7.16 -15.10 16.51
C HIS A 86 7.47 -15.02 15.00
N PRO A 87 7.58 -16.17 14.29
CA PRO A 87 7.97 -16.20 12.87
C PRO A 87 6.97 -15.50 11.93
N ALA A 88 5.80 -15.12 12.43
CA ALA A 88 4.86 -14.31 11.66
C ALA A 88 5.32 -12.85 11.49
N GLN A 89 6.32 -12.37 12.25
CA GLN A 89 7.04 -11.12 11.97
C GLN A 89 7.79 -11.22 10.63
N ASP A 90 8.56 -12.29 10.44
CA ASP A 90 9.29 -12.54 9.18
C ASP A 90 8.37 -12.61 7.97
N ARG A 91 7.12 -13.07 8.15
CA ARG A 91 6.11 -13.09 7.07
C ARG A 91 5.71 -11.68 6.64
N LEU A 92 5.60 -10.73 7.57
CA LEU A 92 5.30 -9.33 7.25
C LEU A 92 6.46 -8.71 6.48
N VAL A 93 7.71 -8.93 6.91
CA VAL A 93 8.92 -8.47 6.20
C VAL A 93 8.99 -9.10 4.82
N SER A 94 8.75 -10.40 4.71
CA SER A 94 8.69 -11.12 3.43
C SER A 94 7.61 -10.56 2.50
N GLN A 95 6.50 -10.05 3.04
CA GLN A 95 5.45 -9.42 2.25
C GLN A 95 5.87 -8.04 1.72
N VAL A 96 6.64 -7.26 2.50
CA VAL A 96 7.25 -6.01 2.03
C VAL A 96 8.23 -6.29 0.89
N LEU A 97 9.12 -7.27 1.07
CA LEU A 97 10.09 -7.69 0.04
C LEU A 97 9.39 -8.22 -1.22
N HIS A 98 8.38 -9.08 -1.05
CA HIS A 98 7.58 -9.59 -2.16
C HIS A 98 6.92 -8.45 -2.93
N THR A 99 6.39 -7.44 -2.23
CA THR A 99 5.82 -6.26 -2.89
C THR A 99 6.89 -5.53 -3.69
N ARG A 100 8.09 -5.34 -3.14
CA ARG A 100 9.21 -4.73 -3.86
C ARG A 100 9.55 -5.48 -5.16
N GLU A 101 9.53 -6.81 -5.09
CA GLU A 101 9.81 -7.70 -6.23
C GLU A 101 8.74 -7.67 -7.32
N VAL A 102 7.52 -7.19 -7.04
CA VAL A 102 6.52 -6.91 -8.08
C VAL A 102 7.07 -5.89 -9.10
N GLY A 103 7.94 -4.98 -8.64
CA GLY A 103 8.66 -4.03 -9.49
C GLY A 103 7.76 -2.93 -10.06
N VAL A 104 8.39 -2.07 -10.87
CA VAL A 104 7.74 -0.88 -11.41
C VAL A 104 6.58 -1.25 -12.32
N LEU A 105 5.38 -0.81 -11.96
CA LEU A 105 4.22 -0.95 -12.82
C LEU A 105 4.33 -0.03 -14.04
N SER A 106 3.83 -0.50 -15.17
CA SER A 106 3.70 0.32 -16.38
C SER A 106 2.39 0.04 -17.09
N ARG A 107 1.86 1.06 -17.77
CA ARG A 107 0.63 0.97 -18.57
C ARG A 107 0.80 1.62 -19.92
N ARG A 108 -0.01 1.21 -20.91
CA ARG A 108 0.04 1.77 -22.26
C ARG A 108 -0.48 3.22 -22.26
N SER A 109 0.36 4.12 -22.74
CA SER A 109 0.06 5.53 -22.98
C SER A 109 -0.56 5.66 -24.39
N GLY A 110 -1.88 5.54 -24.51
CA GLY A 110 -2.55 5.72 -25.80
C GLY A 110 -4.07 5.68 -25.75
N ASP A 111 -4.72 6.63 -26.42
CA ASP A 111 -6.18 6.67 -26.57
C ASP A 111 -6.64 5.67 -27.63
N ALA A 112 -7.54 4.75 -27.27
CA ALA A 112 -8.10 3.77 -28.21
C ALA A 112 -9.09 4.38 -29.22
N LYS A 113 -9.16 5.71 -29.37
CA LYS A 113 -10.10 6.39 -30.27
C LYS A 113 -9.45 7.16 -31.42
N GLY A 114 -8.14 7.04 -31.65
CA GLY A 114 -7.49 7.90 -32.63
C GLY A 114 -6.27 7.36 -33.37
N GLU A 115 -6.04 6.04 -33.44
CA GLU A 115 -4.91 5.51 -34.21
C GLU A 115 -5.33 4.34 -35.10
N GLU A 116 -6.11 4.65 -36.13
CA GLU A 116 -5.79 4.07 -37.43
C GLU A 116 -4.46 4.71 -37.87
N ARG A 117 -3.41 3.88 -38.02
CA ARG A 117 -2.09 4.25 -38.57
C ARG A 117 -1.15 5.03 -37.64
N LYS A 118 -0.57 4.33 -36.67
CA LYS A 118 0.88 4.45 -36.45
C LYS A 118 1.46 3.06 -36.40
N ASP A 119 2.58 2.88 -37.08
CA ASP A 119 3.33 1.64 -37.13
C ASP A 119 3.49 1.06 -35.72
N ALA A 120 3.44 -0.26 -35.60
CA ALA A 120 3.45 -1.00 -34.34
C ALA A 120 4.73 -0.84 -33.49
N HIS A 121 5.55 0.18 -33.75
CA HIS A 121 6.91 0.31 -33.27
C HIS A 121 7.13 1.26 -32.09
N GLU A 122 6.17 2.10 -31.71
CA GLU A 122 6.29 2.98 -30.54
C GLU A 122 5.03 2.96 -29.68
N ILE A 123 4.84 1.87 -28.93
CA ILE A 123 3.92 1.88 -27.80
C ILE A 123 4.62 2.59 -26.64
N GLU A 124 4.28 3.85 -26.40
CA GLU A 124 4.74 4.54 -25.20
C GLU A 124 4.16 3.85 -23.95
N MET A 125 5.05 3.43 -23.04
CA MET A 125 4.69 2.86 -21.74
C MET A 125 4.88 3.93 -20.67
N GLU A 126 3.80 4.29 -20.01
CA GLU A 126 3.82 5.17 -18.84
C GLU A 126 4.25 4.35 -17.62
N ARG A 127 5.32 4.78 -16.93
CA ARG A 127 5.74 4.18 -15.65
C ARG A 127 4.91 4.77 -14.52
N ALA A 128 4.59 3.93 -13.55
CA ALA A 128 3.85 4.34 -12.36
C ALA A 128 4.82 4.96 -11.34
N SER A 129 4.85 6.29 -11.29
CA SER A 129 5.69 7.06 -10.37
C SER A 129 4.83 7.99 -9.52
N THR A 130 4.98 7.87 -8.20
CA THR A 130 4.34 8.73 -7.19
C THR A 130 5.25 9.88 -6.81
N SER A 131 4.78 10.73 -5.91
CA SER A 131 5.59 11.75 -5.21
C SER A 131 6.76 11.17 -4.41
N ASP A 132 6.73 9.88 -4.06
CA ASP A 132 7.74 9.19 -3.23
C ASP A 132 8.46 8.05 -3.99
N GLY A 133 8.50 8.13 -5.33
CA GLY A 133 9.24 7.20 -6.18
C GLY A 133 8.37 6.27 -7.01
N ASN A 134 8.97 5.22 -7.57
CA ASN A 134 8.27 4.28 -8.44
C ASN A 134 7.46 3.26 -7.65
N ILE A 135 6.25 2.98 -8.11
CA ILE A 135 5.37 2.03 -7.43
C ILE A 135 6.02 0.65 -7.38
N TRP A 136 5.92 0.09 -6.18
CA TRP A 136 6.47 -1.15 -5.66
C TRP A 136 7.99 -1.20 -5.53
N SER A 137 8.78 -0.85 -6.54
CA SER A 137 10.26 -0.99 -6.44
C SER A 137 10.88 -0.14 -5.34
N ASP A 138 10.33 1.06 -5.16
CA ASP A 138 10.84 2.05 -4.22
C ASP A 138 10.04 2.06 -2.90
N LEU A 139 8.99 1.22 -2.81
CA LEU A 139 8.10 1.07 -1.65
C LEU A 139 7.57 2.43 -1.13
N PRO A 140 6.93 3.24 -1.99
CA PRO A 140 6.53 4.59 -1.63
C PRO A 140 5.61 4.59 -0.41
N PHE A 141 5.83 5.54 0.49
CA PHE A 141 5.10 5.77 1.75
C PHE A 141 5.33 4.73 2.86
N LEU A 142 6.11 3.66 2.63
CA LEU A 142 6.41 2.68 3.68
C LEU A 142 7.13 3.33 4.86
N VAL A 143 8.16 4.14 4.58
CA VAL A 143 8.96 4.83 5.61
C VAL A 143 8.08 5.83 6.38
N GLU A 144 7.19 6.55 5.70
CA GLU A 144 6.27 7.49 6.33
C GLU A 144 5.32 6.79 7.31
N GLU A 145 4.73 5.66 6.92
CA GLU A 145 3.83 4.90 7.81
C GLU A 145 4.59 4.31 9.02
N ILE A 146 5.82 3.83 8.81
CA ILE A 146 6.69 3.37 9.91
C ILE A 146 7.01 4.52 10.87
N GLN A 147 7.42 5.68 10.35
CA GLN A 147 7.73 6.86 11.16
C GLN A 147 6.51 7.37 11.93
N ALA A 148 5.33 7.38 11.30
CA ALA A 148 4.08 7.76 11.95
C ALA A 148 3.77 6.83 13.13
N ALA A 149 3.90 5.51 12.94
CA ALA A 149 3.68 4.54 14.00
C ALA A 149 4.74 4.62 15.11
N TRP A 150 6.00 4.86 14.76
CA TRP A 150 7.08 5.03 15.73
C TRP A 150 6.91 6.31 16.57
N THR A 151 6.49 7.40 15.94
CA THR A 151 6.21 8.67 16.64
C THR A 151 5.08 8.52 17.65
N LEU A 152 4.07 7.71 17.32
CA LEU A 152 2.97 7.37 18.23
C LEU A 152 3.34 6.27 19.24
N SER A 153 4.52 5.65 19.12
CA SER A 153 4.92 4.53 19.97
C SER A 153 4.81 4.83 21.48
N PRO A 154 5.15 6.03 22.00
CA PRO A 154 5.06 6.29 23.44
C PRO A 154 3.63 6.21 24.00
N SER A 155 2.61 6.29 23.13
CA SER A 155 1.19 6.23 23.50
C SER A 155 0.59 4.82 23.45
N VAL A 156 1.34 3.81 22.96
CA VAL A 156 0.88 2.42 22.88
C VAL A 156 1.57 1.53 23.93
N PRO A 157 1.00 0.36 24.27
CA PRO A 157 1.59 -0.56 25.23
C PRO A 157 3.04 -0.95 24.90
N THR A 158 3.85 -1.20 25.94
CA THR A 158 5.28 -1.53 25.79
C THR A 158 5.55 -2.74 24.92
N PHE A 159 4.71 -3.79 24.99
CA PHE A 159 4.87 -4.97 24.14
C PHE A 159 4.71 -4.61 22.65
N GLN A 160 3.69 -3.82 22.28
CA GLN A 160 3.49 -3.40 20.89
C GLN A 160 4.65 -2.56 20.35
N ARG A 161 5.29 -1.76 21.23
CA ARG A 161 6.51 -1.01 20.85
C ARG A 161 7.69 -1.93 20.57
N HIS A 162 7.88 -2.92 21.44
CA HIS A 162 8.94 -3.92 21.29
C HIS A 162 8.72 -4.74 20.01
N ASP A 163 7.50 -5.18 19.79
CA ASP A 163 7.10 -5.98 18.62
C ASP A 163 7.26 -5.17 17.32
N LEU A 164 6.82 -3.91 17.30
CA LEU A 164 7.06 -3.01 16.18
C LEU A 164 8.56 -2.77 15.95
N SER A 165 9.37 -2.67 17.01
CA SER A 165 10.82 -2.48 16.88
C SER A 165 11.49 -3.68 16.22
N ALA A 166 11.02 -4.91 16.50
CA ALA A 166 11.55 -6.12 15.89
C ALA A 166 11.27 -6.19 14.38
N PHE A 167 10.15 -5.62 13.92
CA PHE A 167 9.83 -5.52 12.50
C PHE A 167 10.70 -4.50 11.74
N ILE A 168 11.18 -3.45 12.41
CA ILE A 168 11.94 -2.35 11.80
C ILE A 168 13.46 -2.57 11.88
N ALA A 169 13.93 -3.36 12.85
CA ALA A 169 15.34 -3.61 13.14
C ALA A 169 16.11 -4.28 11.97
#